data_AF-A0A369LFT9-F1
#
_entry.id   AF-A0A369LFT9-F1
#
_cell.length_a   1.000
_cell.length_b   1.000
_cell.length_c   1.000
_cell.angle_alpha   90.00
_cell.angle_beta   90.00
_cell.angle_gamma   90.00
#
_symmetry.space_group_name_H-M   'P 1'
#
loop_
_entity.id
_entity.type
_entity.pdbx_description
1 polymer ?
#
loop_
_entity_poly.entity_id
_entity_poly.type
_entity_poly.pdbx_seq_one_letter_code
_entity_poly.pdbx_strand_id
1 'polypeptide(L)'
;MAQDFYNLLYNGYTGEYQLMSSLYRNGLDALRPPADMGIDVVSLNLKQQLEKPGTPPETFFFQVKTAVTTVSENPNRPGAFAVVEFKLKDSEVDLLARSRDRALFCYVYNSEAGALTDAFEAPFICFWLDGTLIKKLNDEGAFFRKKGESKLTLTCQLRKPTHEYGHWYALIVNEKGEKVENGFLGIVGGEGSPADDWAEHYSVAGYLEYARWGL
;
A
#
# COMPACT_ATOMS: atom_id res chain seq x y z
N MET A 1 5.44 -26.52 -1.49
CA MET A 1 3.97 -26.47 -1.28
C MET A 1 3.60 -26.04 0.14
N ALA A 2 3.89 -26.81 1.20
CA ALA A 2 3.54 -26.38 2.57
C ALA A 2 4.36 -25.17 3.06
N GLN A 3 5.67 -25.17 2.81
CA GLN A 3 6.54 -24.04 3.21
C GLN A 3 6.17 -22.74 2.49
N ASP A 4 5.90 -22.81 1.19
CA ASP A 4 5.51 -21.64 0.38
C ASP A 4 4.18 -21.06 0.87
N PHE A 5 3.23 -21.93 1.26
CA PHE A 5 1.97 -21.51 1.86
C PHE A 5 2.20 -20.77 3.19
N TYR A 6 2.99 -21.33 4.10
CA TYR A 6 3.27 -20.68 5.39
C TYR A 6 4.03 -19.37 5.21
N ASN A 7 5.01 -19.32 4.30
CA ASN A 7 5.74 -18.09 4.00
C ASN A 7 4.80 -16.99 3.51
N LEU A 8 3.91 -17.30 2.56
CA LEU A 8 2.91 -16.34 2.07
C LEU A 8 1.96 -15.87 3.19
N LEU A 9 1.52 -16.79 4.04
CA LEU A 9 0.63 -16.49 5.16
C LEU A 9 1.28 -15.55 6.19
N TYR A 10 2.50 -15.87 6.64
CA TYR A 10 3.21 -15.09 7.64
C TYR A 10 3.73 -13.75 7.08
N ASN A 11 4.06 -13.67 5.79
CA ASN A 11 4.34 -12.40 5.13
C ASN A 11 3.11 -11.48 5.10
N GLY A 12 1.92 -12.05 4.85
CA GLY A 12 0.65 -11.34 4.98
C GLY A 12 0.46 -10.77 6.39
N TYR A 13 0.58 -11.63 7.40
CA TYR A 13 0.46 -11.21 8.81
C TYR A 13 1.46 -10.12 9.19
N THR A 14 2.69 -10.20 8.70
CA THR A 14 3.72 -9.18 8.96
C THR A 14 3.26 -7.80 8.48
N GLY A 15 2.70 -7.70 7.27
CA GLY A 15 2.14 -6.44 6.76
C GLY A 15 0.97 -5.92 7.60
N GLU A 16 0.07 -6.81 8.01
CA GLU A 16 -1.09 -6.46 8.84
C GLU A 16 -0.65 -5.89 10.20
N TYR A 17 0.28 -6.57 10.89
CA TYR A 17 0.81 -6.10 12.18
C TYR A 17 1.64 -4.83 12.05
N GLN A 18 2.36 -4.64 10.92
CA GLN A 18 3.08 -3.39 10.63
C GLN A 18 2.11 -2.21 10.50
N LEU A 19 0.98 -2.40 9.81
CA LEU A 19 -0.07 -1.39 9.70
C LEU A 19 -0.69 -1.10 11.07
N MET A 20 -1.07 -2.13 11.82
CA MET A 20 -1.65 -1.98 13.16
C MET A 20 -0.71 -1.18 14.08
N SER A 21 0.58 -1.53 14.11
CA SER A 21 1.60 -0.81 14.88
C SER A 21 1.68 0.67 14.49
N SER A 22 1.59 0.97 13.19
CA SER A 22 1.59 2.34 12.68
C SER A 22 0.32 3.11 13.04
N LEU A 23 -0.84 2.46 13.04
CA LEU A 23 -2.11 3.06 13.47
C LEU A 23 -2.09 3.43 14.97
N TYR A 24 -1.57 2.53 15.82
CA TYR A 24 -1.38 2.83 17.25
C TYR A 24 -0.46 4.03 17.49
N ARG A 25 0.65 4.15 16.74
CA ARG A 25 1.52 5.34 16.78
C ARG A 25 0.80 6.63 16.39
N ASN A 26 -0.23 6.53 15.55
CA ASN A 26 -1.07 7.65 15.12
C ASN A 26 -2.32 7.84 16.01
N GLY A 27 -2.37 7.19 17.18
CA GLY A 27 -3.43 7.37 18.17
C GLY A 27 -4.75 6.71 17.82
N LEU A 28 -4.74 5.72 16.91
CA LEU A 28 -5.91 4.91 16.59
C LEU A 28 -5.74 3.49 17.10
N ASP A 29 -6.84 2.93 17.60
CA ASP A 29 -6.94 1.50 17.90
C ASP A 29 -7.03 0.72 16.59
N ALA A 30 -6.49 -0.49 16.57
CA ALA A 30 -6.50 -1.34 15.39
C ALA A 30 -6.75 -2.80 15.77
N LEU A 31 -7.62 -3.47 15.01
CA LEU A 31 -7.98 -4.87 15.21
C LEU A 31 -8.10 -5.61 13.88
N ARG A 32 -7.86 -6.91 13.91
CA ARG A 32 -8.09 -7.81 12.78
C ARG A 32 -9.49 -8.40 12.90
N PRO A 33 -10.36 -8.27 11.88
CA PRO A 33 -11.67 -8.90 11.91
C PRO A 33 -11.55 -10.42 12.07
N PRO A 34 -12.48 -11.08 12.79
CA PRO A 34 -12.44 -12.53 13.00
C PRO A 34 -12.76 -13.35 11.74
N ALA A 35 -13.19 -12.70 10.65
CA ALA A 35 -13.52 -13.34 9.38
C ALA A 35 -12.99 -12.53 8.19
N ASP A 36 -12.52 -13.21 7.14
CA ASP A 36 -12.14 -12.59 5.87
C ASP A 36 -13.39 -12.07 5.14
N MET A 37 -13.64 -10.78 5.28
CA MET A 37 -14.66 -10.06 4.52
C MET A 37 -14.03 -9.11 3.48
N GLY A 38 -12.80 -9.40 3.05
CA GLY A 38 -12.02 -8.51 2.18
C GLY A 38 -11.52 -7.24 2.87
N ILE A 39 -11.40 -7.29 4.21
CA ILE A 39 -10.76 -6.28 5.07
C ILE A 39 -9.91 -7.03 6.08
N ASP A 40 -8.62 -6.71 6.13
CA ASP A 40 -7.65 -7.36 7.01
C ASP A 40 -7.51 -6.62 8.35
N VAL A 41 -7.61 -5.29 8.33
CA VAL A 41 -7.48 -4.43 9.52
C VAL A 41 -8.60 -3.40 9.56
N VAL A 42 -9.20 -3.23 10.73
CA VAL A 42 -10.15 -2.15 11.04
C VAL A 42 -9.52 -1.27 12.11
N SER A 43 -9.61 0.04 11.92
CA SER A 43 -9.11 1.02 12.88
C SER A 43 -10.22 1.91 13.40
N LEU A 44 -10.13 2.28 14.67
CA LEU A 44 -11.12 3.05 15.40
C LEU A 44 -10.43 4.14 16.22
N ASN A 45 -11.02 5.32 16.26
CA ASN A 45 -10.58 6.38 17.17
C ASN A 45 -11.34 6.29 18.50
N LEU A 46 -11.02 5.31 19.35
CA LEU A 46 -11.72 5.14 20.63
C LEU A 46 -11.40 6.28 21.60
N LYS A 47 -10.22 6.90 21.47
CA LYS A 47 -9.88 8.12 22.22
C LYS A 47 -10.90 9.24 21.97
N GLN A 48 -11.22 9.51 20.70
CA GLN A 48 -12.26 10.50 20.35
C GLN A 48 -13.62 10.13 20.94
N GLN A 49 -13.98 8.85 20.95
CA GLN A 49 -15.23 8.38 21.53
C GLN A 49 -15.29 8.60 23.05
N LEU A 50 -14.17 8.44 23.75
CA LEU A 50 -14.05 8.73 25.18
C LEU A 50 -14.14 10.24 25.46
N GLU A 51 -13.54 11.08 24.62
CA GLU A 51 -13.60 12.54 24.72
C GLU A 51 -14.99 13.10 24.36
N LYS A 52 -15.72 12.44 23.45
CA LYS A 52 -17.04 12.85 22.97
C LYS A 52 -18.04 11.69 22.99
N PRO A 53 -18.55 11.32 24.18
CA PRO A 53 -19.53 10.23 24.31
C PRO A 53 -20.77 10.48 23.44
N GLY A 54 -21.25 9.41 22.79
CA GLY A 54 -22.44 9.46 21.92
C GLY A 54 -22.17 9.74 20.45
N THR A 55 -20.92 10.06 20.06
CA THR A 55 -20.52 10.12 18.66
C THR A 55 -19.94 8.76 18.23
N PRO A 56 -20.29 8.22 17.04
CA PRO A 56 -19.61 7.05 16.50
C PRO A 56 -18.10 7.33 16.35
N PRO A 57 -17.22 6.38 16.71
CA PRO A 57 -15.79 6.56 16.50
C PRO A 57 -15.50 6.69 15.00
N GLU A 58 -14.58 7.60 14.66
CA GLU A 58 -13.95 7.58 13.35
C GLU A 58 -13.41 6.18 13.06
N THR A 59 -13.77 5.62 11.91
CA THR A 59 -13.50 4.22 11.55
C THR A 59 -12.85 4.16 10.17
N PHE A 60 -11.80 3.35 10.03
CA PHE A 60 -11.13 3.08 8.77
C PHE A 60 -11.03 1.58 8.50
N PHE A 61 -11.06 1.19 7.22
CA PHE A 61 -11.02 -0.21 6.80
C PHE A 61 -9.87 -0.44 5.81
N PHE A 62 -9.04 -1.44 6.08
CA PHE A 62 -7.84 -1.67 5.30
C PHE A 62 -7.76 -3.08 4.77
N GLN A 63 -7.44 -3.20 3.48
CA GLN A 63 -6.84 -4.41 2.93
C GLN A 63 -5.33 -4.20 2.92
N VAL A 64 -4.57 -5.23 3.29
CA VAL A 64 -3.11 -5.22 3.27
C VAL A 64 -2.60 -6.25 2.29
N LYS A 65 -1.60 -5.88 1.49
CA LYS A 65 -0.86 -6.82 0.65
C LYS A 65 0.63 -6.65 0.88
N THR A 66 1.32 -7.77 1.07
CA THR A 66 2.76 -7.82 1.27
C THR A 66 3.41 -8.53 0.10
N ALA A 67 4.48 -7.94 -0.44
CA ALA A 67 5.34 -8.56 -1.42
C ALA A 67 6.78 -8.65 -0.87
N VAL A 68 7.45 -9.76 -1.17
CA VAL A 68 8.88 -9.93 -0.93
C VAL A 68 9.54 -10.11 -2.28
N THR A 69 10.48 -9.23 -2.63
CA THR A 69 11.16 -9.25 -3.92
C THR A 69 12.57 -8.69 -3.79
N THR A 70 13.41 -8.92 -4.80
CA THR A 70 14.71 -8.27 -4.87
C THR A 70 14.56 -6.88 -5.47
N VAL A 71 14.93 -5.87 -4.69
CA VAL A 71 15.07 -4.48 -5.15
C VAL A 71 16.53 -4.10 -5.06
N SER A 72 17.17 -3.88 -6.21
CA SER A 72 18.57 -3.48 -6.26
C SER A 72 18.82 -2.44 -7.34
N GLU A 73 19.81 -1.60 -7.08
CA GLU A 73 20.27 -0.62 -8.05
C GLU A 73 21.11 -1.30 -9.13
N ASN A 74 20.93 -0.87 -10.36
CA ASN A 74 21.76 -1.32 -11.47
C ASN A 74 22.64 -0.15 -11.93
N PRO A 75 23.97 -0.18 -11.69
CA PRO A 75 24.89 0.90 -12.07
C PRO A 75 24.88 1.20 -13.58
N ASN A 76 24.55 0.21 -14.41
CA ASN A 76 24.49 0.35 -15.86
C ASN A 76 23.11 0.78 -16.38
N ARG A 77 22.13 0.91 -15.47
CA ARG A 77 20.77 1.41 -15.77
C ARG A 77 20.34 2.39 -14.66
N PRO A 78 20.76 3.67 -14.76
CA PRO A 78 20.21 4.74 -13.94
C PRO A 78 18.67 4.71 -14.02
N GLY A 79 18.00 4.77 -12.87
CA GLY A 79 16.55 4.57 -12.80
C GLY A 79 16.11 3.10 -12.80
N ALA A 80 16.95 2.20 -12.28
CA ALA A 80 16.63 0.79 -12.08
C ALA A 80 15.20 0.61 -11.52
N PHE A 81 14.50 -0.38 -12.04
CA PHE A 81 13.10 -0.64 -11.68
C PHE A 81 12.90 -2.09 -11.26
N ALA A 82 12.12 -2.29 -10.19
CA ALA A 82 11.62 -3.59 -9.78
C ALA A 82 10.11 -3.63 -10.03
N VAL A 83 9.61 -4.71 -10.61
CA VAL A 83 8.17 -4.91 -10.82
C VAL A 83 7.63 -5.69 -9.63
N VAL A 84 6.58 -5.17 -9.02
CA VAL A 84 5.89 -5.78 -7.88
C VAL A 84 4.43 -5.95 -8.22
N GLU A 85 3.89 -7.12 -7.86
CA GLU A 85 2.51 -7.48 -8.16
C GLU A 85 1.76 -7.81 -6.89
N PHE A 86 0.55 -7.26 -6.77
CA PHE A 86 -0.37 -7.53 -5.69
C PHE A 86 -1.64 -8.16 -6.26
N LYS A 87 -2.10 -9.25 -5.65
CA LYS A 87 -3.28 -9.99 -6.11
C LYS A 87 -4.48 -9.66 -5.24
N LEU A 88 -5.59 -9.22 -5.86
CA LEU A 88 -6.84 -8.88 -5.20
C LEU A 88 -8.02 -9.65 -5.80
N LYS A 89 -9.01 -9.99 -4.98
CA LYS A 89 -10.32 -10.44 -5.51
C LYS A 89 -11.06 -9.24 -6.09
N ASP A 90 -11.91 -9.43 -7.09
CA ASP A 90 -12.80 -8.37 -7.60
C ASP A 90 -13.62 -7.73 -6.47
N SER A 91 -14.17 -8.55 -5.58
CA SER A 91 -14.93 -8.09 -4.42
C SER A 91 -14.12 -7.25 -3.44
N GLU A 92 -12.80 -7.43 -3.36
CA GLU A 92 -11.91 -6.60 -2.53
C GLU A 92 -11.77 -5.22 -3.15
N VAL A 93 -11.51 -5.15 -4.47
CA VAL A 93 -11.42 -3.88 -5.21
C VAL A 93 -12.75 -3.12 -5.13
N ASP A 94 -13.87 -3.79 -5.39
CA ASP A 94 -15.22 -3.21 -5.30
C ASP A 94 -15.59 -2.74 -3.89
N LEU A 95 -15.07 -3.40 -2.86
CA LEU A 95 -15.32 -3.02 -1.47
C LEU A 95 -14.51 -1.78 -1.09
N LEU A 96 -13.23 -1.75 -1.44
CA LEU A 96 -12.33 -0.64 -1.12
C LEU A 96 -12.72 0.61 -1.90
N ALA A 97 -13.13 0.49 -3.17
CA ALA A 97 -13.49 1.61 -4.04
C ALA A 97 -14.73 2.42 -3.60
N ARG A 98 -15.40 2.02 -2.51
CA ARG A 98 -16.67 2.64 -2.06
C ARG A 98 -16.48 3.99 -1.38
N SER A 99 -15.34 4.23 -0.74
CA SER A 99 -15.14 5.40 0.10
C SER A 99 -13.68 5.59 0.51
N ARG A 100 -13.30 6.84 0.81
CA ARG A 100 -11.95 7.23 1.22
C ARG A 100 -11.51 6.72 2.60
N ASP A 101 -12.46 6.34 3.45
CA ASP A 101 -12.20 5.67 4.74
C ASP A 101 -11.77 4.20 4.56
N ARG A 102 -11.65 3.74 3.31
CA ARG A 102 -11.15 2.43 2.93
C ARG A 102 -9.86 2.59 2.14
N ALA A 103 -8.87 1.74 2.39
CA ALA A 103 -7.62 1.80 1.66
C ALA A 103 -6.97 0.42 1.46
N LEU A 104 -6.23 0.32 0.37
CA LEU A 104 -5.24 -0.74 0.15
C LEU A 104 -3.88 -0.25 0.64
N PHE A 105 -3.27 -0.97 1.58
CA PHE A 105 -1.88 -0.77 1.98
C PHE A 105 -1.00 -1.85 1.36
N CYS A 106 0.04 -1.42 0.67
CA CYS A 106 1.01 -2.28 0.02
C CYS A 106 2.36 -2.16 0.72
N TYR A 107 2.89 -3.27 1.21
CA TYR A 107 4.23 -3.37 1.79
C TYR A 107 5.12 -4.17 0.87
N VAL A 108 6.32 -3.64 0.58
CA VAL A 108 7.35 -4.37 -0.16
C VAL A 108 8.56 -4.54 0.75
N TYR A 109 8.97 -5.78 0.95
CA TYR A 109 10.20 -6.14 1.63
C TYR A 109 11.25 -6.53 0.59
N ASN A 110 12.48 -6.07 0.80
CA ASN A 110 13.60 -6.42 -0.07
C ASN A 110 14.20 -7.74 0.42
N SER A 111 14.32 -8.74 -0.44
CA SER A 111 14.93 -10.03 -0.08
C SER A 111 16.47 -10.01 -0.03
N GLU A 112 17.12 -8.94 -0.49
CA GLU A 112 18.57 -8.82 -0.37
C GLU A 112 19.01 -8.44 1.05
N ALA A 113 19.83 -9.30 1.65
CA ALA A 113 20.48 -9.09 2.94
C ALA A 113 21.63 -8.07 2.80
N GLY A 114 21.30 -6.79 2.69
CA GLY A 114 22.27 -5.70 2.55
C GLY A 114 22.01 -4.47 3.42
N ALA A 115 20.91 -4.45 4.19
CA ALA A 115 20.62 -3.37 5.13
C ALA A 115 21.32 -3.60 6.48
N LEU A 116 21.56 -2.52 7.23
CA LEU A 116 22.10 -2.57 8.61
C LEU A 116 21.20 -3.33 9.59
N THR A 117 19.93 -3.53 9.22
CA THR A 117 18.90 -4.31 9.92
C THR A 117 18.48 -5.49 9.05
N ASP A 118 17.94 -6.55 9.64
CA ASP A 118 17.39 -7.67 8.85
C ASP A 118 16.31 -7.12 7.90
N ALA A 119 16.42 -7.43 6.61
CA ALA A 119 15.55 -6.89 5.57
C ALA A 119 14.07 -7.33 5.74
N PHE A 120 13.81 -8.26 6.65
CA PHE A 120 12.47 -8.67 7.07
C PHE A 120 11.92 -7.90 8.28
N GLU A 121 12.71 -7.09 8.98
CA GLU A 121 12.26 -6.32 10.15
C GLU A 121 11.54 -5.01 9.78
N ALA A 122 11.86 -4.44 8.62
CA ALA A 122 11.24 -3.20 8.13
C ALA A 122 10.96 -3.28 6.62
N PRO A 123 9.79 -2.79 6.16
CA PRO A 123 9.50 -2.74 4.74
C PRO A 123 10.50 -1.82 4.03
N PHE A 124 10.94 -2.22 2.84
CA PHE A 124 11.74 -1.38 1.95
C PHE A 124 10.96 -0.13 1.50
N ILE A 125 9.68 -0.33 1.16
CA ILE A 125 8.75 0.76 0.88
C ILE A 125 7.33 0.31 1.26
N CYS A 126 6.53 1.24 1.74
CA CYS A 126 5.09 1.06 1.91
C CYS A 126 4.36 2.19 1.21
N PHE A 127 3.20 1.91 0.63
CA PHE A 127 2.34 2.93 0.07
C PHE A 127 0.86 2.56 0.21
N TRP A 128 -0.01 3.55 0.11
CA TRP A 128 -1.46 3.35 0.21
C TRP A 128 -2.21 3.91 -0.99
N LEU A 129 -3.36 3.30 -1.29
CA LEU A 129 -4.35 3.78 -2.25
C LEU A 129 -5.70 3.83 -1.54
N ASP A 130 -6.32 5.01 -1.43
CA ASP A 130 -7.67 5.12 -0.85
C ASP A 130 -8.73 4.64 -1.84
N GLY A 131 -9.96 4.44 -1.37
CA GLY A 131 -11.07 4.00 -2.21
C GLY A 131 -11.31 4.89 -3.44
N THR A 132 -11.11 6.20 -3.31
CA THR A 132 -11.30 7.14 -4.43
C THR A 132 -10.25 6.91 -5.52
N LEU A 133 -8.98 6.78 -5.13
CA LEU A 133 -7.89 6.51 -6.07
C LEU A 133 -8.00 5.11 -6.66
N ILE A 134 -8.36 4.09 -5.86
CA ILE A 134 -8.60 2.73 -6.35
C ILE A 134 -9.63 2.72 -7.47
N LYS A 135 -10.74 3.47 -7.30
CA LYS A 135 -11.77 3.59 -8.33
C LYS A 135 -11.21 4.17 -9.63
N LYS A 136 -10.52 5.31 -9.55
CA LYS A 136 -9.89 5.96 -10.72
C LYS A 136 -8.92 5.02 -11.42
N LEU A 137 -8.01 4.40 -10.67
CA LEU A 137 -7.02 3.46 -11.22
C LEU A 137 -7.67 2.24 -11.86
N ASN A 138 -8.78 1.75 -11.32
CA ASN A 138 -9.54 0.64 -11.91
C ASN A 138 -10.17 1.03 -13.25
N ASP A 139 -10.75 2.23 -13.35
CA ASP A 139 -11.31 2.76 -14.59
C ASP A 139 -10.22 2.93 -15.68
N GLU A 140 -8.98 3.25 -15.27
CA GLU A 140 -7.80 3.35 -16.14
C GLU A 140 -7.10 2.01 -16.45
N GLY A 141 -7.64 0.88 -15.97
CA GLY A 141 -7.12 -0.45 -16.26
C GLY A 141 -5.86 -0.85 -15.48
N ALA A 142 -5.61 -0.22 -14.32
CA ALA A 142 -4.51 -0.60 -13.43
C ALA A 142 -4.71 -1.98 -12.76
N PHE A 143 -5.97 -2.40 -12.59
CA PHE A 143 -6.33 -3.72 -12.08
C PHE A 143 -6.77 -4.60 -13.25
N PHE A 144 -6.01 -5.65 -13.54
CA PHE A 144 -6.26 -6.52 -14.69
C PHE A 144 -6.07 -7.99 -14.34
N ARG A 145 -6.77 -8.89 -15.04
CA ARG A 145 -6.57 -10.34 -14.89
C ARG A 145 -5.55 -10.84 -15.89
N LYS A 146 -4.47 -11.44 -15.40
CA LYS A 146 -3.56 -12.19 -16.24
C LYS A 146 -4.23 -13.48 -16.71
N LYS A 147 -3.86 -13.94 -17.91
CA LYS A 147 -4.41 -15.17 -18.50
C LYS A 147 -4.23 -16.36 -17.55
N GLY A 148 -5.36 -16.97 -17.16
CA GLY A 148 -5.39 -18.14 -16.28
C GLY A 148 -5.46 -17.82 -14.78
N GLU A 149 -5.48 -16.55 -14.39
CA GLU A 149 -5.65 -16.14 -12.99
C GLU A 149 -7.10 -15.79 -12.67
N SER A 150 -7.53 -16.14 -11.46
CA SER A 150 -8.87 -15.80 -10.94
C SER A 150 -8.93 -14.45 -10.22
N LYS A 151 -7.78 -13.88 -9.86
CA LYS A 151 -7.64 -12.62 -9.13
C LYS A 151 -7.20 -11.51 -10.08
N LEU A 152 -7.56 -10.28 -9.73
CA LEU A 152 -6.99 -9.07 -10.33
C LEU A 152 -5.54 -8.92 -9.87
N THR A 153 -4.71 -8.36 -10.75
CA THR A 153 -3.34 -7.97 -10.50
C THR A 153 -3.26 -6.46 -10.52
N LEU A 154 -2.77 -5.87 -9.44
CA LEU A 154 -2.24 -4.52 -9.40
C LEU A 154 -0.72 -4.63 -9.59
N THR A 155 -0.19 -3.94 -10.61
CA THR A 155 1.26 -3.92 -10.86
C THR A 155 1.80 -2.53 -10.56
N CYS A 156 2.90 -2.48 -9.82
CA CYS A 156 3.68 -1.27 -9.68
C CYS A 156 5.14 -1.50 -10.06
N GLN A 157 5.75 -0.45 -10.58
CA GLN A 157 7.19 -0.36 -10.79
C GLN A 157 7.76 0.49 -9.66
N LEU A 158 8.62 -0.11 -8.84
CA LEU A 158 9.47 0.65 -7.94
C LEU A 158 10.59 1.25 -8.79
N ARG A 159 10.79 2.57 -8.71
CA ARG A 159 11.79 3.28 -9.50
C ARG A 159 12.67 4.12 -8.59
N LYS A 160 13.97 4.15 -8.88
CA LYS A 160 14.89 5.13 -8.28
C LYS A 160 14.86 6.44 -9.08
N PRO A 161 14.70 7.60 -8.45
CA PRO A 161 14.78 8.88 -9.15
C PRO A 161 16.20 9.14 -9.65
N THR A 162 16.31 9.99 -10.66
CA THR A 162 17.61 10.34 -11.27
C THR A 162 18.41 11.35 -10.44
N HIS A 163 17.76 12.08 -9.54
CA HIS A 163 18.42 13.00 -8.62
C HIS A 163 18.88 12.30 -7.34
N GLU A 164 20.00 12.75 -6.77
CA GLU A 164 20.68 12.05 -5.66
C GLU A 164 19.88 12.06 -4.34
N TYR A 165 18.98 13.03 -4.15
CA TYR A 165 18.28 13.24 -2.88
C TYR A 165 16.96 12.47 -2.73
N GLY A 166 16.50 11.78 -3.77
CA GLY A 166 15.22 11.06 -3.72
C GLY A 166 15.40 9.58 -3.40
N HIS A 167 14.56 9.07 -2.51
CA HIS A 167 14.41 7.63 -2.33
C HIS A 167 13.57 7.02 -3.47
N TRP A 168 13.41 5.70 -3.44
CA TRP A 168 12.58 4.97 -4.39
C TRP A 168 11.11 5.37 -4.28
N TYR A 169 10.38 5.23 -5.39
CA TYR A 169 8.94 5.50 -5.45
C TYR A 169 8.19 4.41 -6.19
N ALA A 170 6.90 4.28 -5.90
CA ALA A 170 6.01 3.37 -6.60
C ALA A 170 5.28 4.10 -7.75
N LEU A 171 5.28 3.48 -8.93
CA LEU A 171 4.52 3.91 -10.09
C LEU A 171 3.55 2.80 -10.50
N ILE A 172 2.24 3.07 -10.45
CA ILE A 172 1.22 2.13 -10.89
C ILE A 172 1.21 2.06 -12.42
N VAL A 173 1.13 0.84 -12.95
CA VAL A 173 1.16 0.58 -14.39
C VAL A 173 0.07 -0.41 -14.83
N ASN A 174 -0.33 -0.32 -16.09
CA ASN A 174 -1.28 -1.25 -16.70
C ASN A 174 -0.60 -2.58 -17.11
N GLU A 175 -1.36 -3.50 -17.73
CA GLU A 175 -0.85 -4.80 -18.20
C GLU A 175 0.35 -4.69 -19.17
N LYS A 176 0.43 -3.59 -19.91
CA LYS A 176 1.52 -3.32 -20.86
C LYS A 176 2.75 -2.69 -20.20
N GLY A 177 2.70 -2.39 -18.90
CA GLY A 177 3.75 -1.70 -18.16
C GLY A 177 3.81 -0.20 -18.38
N GLU A 178 2.74 0.39 -18.95
CA GLU A 178 2.61 1.82 -19.19
C GLU A 178 2.05 2.51 -17.93
N LYS A 179 2.51 3.74 -17.64
CA LYS A 179 1.93 4.56 -16.55
C LYS A 179 0.44 4.76 -16.82
N VAL A 180 -0.39 4.51 -15.80
CA VAL A 180 -1.81 4.88 -15.80
C VAL A 180 -1.99 6.31 -15.26
N GLU A 181 -3.08 6.97 -15.65
CA GLU A 181 -3.43 8.27 -15.09
C GLU A 181 -3.65 8.15 -13.57
N ASN A 182 -3.16 9.14 -12.79
CA ASN A 182 -3.11 9.10 -11.32
C ASN A 182 -2.21 7.98 -10.74
N GLY A 183 -1.43 7.30 -11.57
CA GLY A 183 -0.57 6.20 -11.14
C GLY A 183 0.76 6.61 -10.50
N PHE A 184 1.13 7.89 -10.54
CA PHE A 184 2.36 8.37 -9.90
C PHE A 184 2.09 8.86 -8.48
N LEU A 185 2.67 8.16 -7.50
CA LEU A 185 2.41 8.38 -6.08
C LEU A 185 3.40 9.36 -5.43
N GLY A 186 4.21 10.08 -6.22
CA GLY A 186 5.23 11.02 -5.74
C GLY A 186 6.54 10.35 -5.36
N ILE A 187 7.60 11.14 -5.13
CA ILE A 187 8.92 10.64 -4.73
C ILE A 187 9.12 10.75 -3.22
N VAL A 188 9.53 9.66 -2.58
CA VAL A 188 9.87 9.65 -1.15
C VAL A 188 11.09 10.53 -0.90
N GLY A 189 10.94 11.56 -0.05
CA GLY A 189 12.02 12.49 0.32
C GLY A 189 12.48 13.44 -0.81
N GLY A 190 11.81 13.43 -1.96
CA GLY A 190 12.13 14.32 -3.08
C GLY A 190 11.27 15.58 -3.08
N GLU A 191 11.78 16.69 -2.56
CA GLU A 191 11.11 17.98 -2.70
C GLU A 191 10.80 18.29 -4.18
N GLY A 192 9.62 18.82 -4.46
CA GLY A 192 9.20 19.23 -5.80
C GLY A 192 8.71 18.11 -6.72
N SER A 193 8.53 16.89 -6.23
CA SER A 193 7.96 15.76 -6.99
C SER A 193 6.73 15.14 -6.31
N PRO A 194 5.63 15.90 -6.16
CA PRO A 194 4.40 15.45 -5.50
C PRO A 194 3.71 14.35 -6.32
N ALA A 195 2.84 13.59 -5.64
CA ALA A 195 1.93 12.66 -6.30
C ALA A 195 1.00 13.37 -7.30
N ASP A 196 0.43 12.62 -8.25
CA ASP A 196 -0.53 13.15 -9.23
C ASP A 196 -1.75 13.82 -8.53
N ASP A 197 -2.13 13.35 -7.34
CA ASP A 197 -3.21 13.89 -6.50
C ASP A 197 -2.72 14.70 -5.29
N TRP A 198 -1.42 15.02 -5.24
CA TRP A 198 -0.76 15.75 -4.14
C TRP A 198 -0.77 15.08 -2.77
N ALA A 199 -1.28 13.85 -2.65
CA ALA A 199 -1.32 13.15 -1.38
C ALA A 199 0.06 12.56 -0.98
N GLU A 200 0.27 12.39 0.32
CA GLU A 200 1.46 11.73 0.86
C GLU A 200 1.19 10.21 1.00
N HIS A 201 1.44 9.48 -0.08
CA HIS A 201 1.10 8.06 -0.18
C HIS A 201 1.96 7.10 0.64
N TYR A 202 3.05 7.56 1.27
CA TYR A 202 4.08 6.69 1.83
C TYR A 202 4.07 6.64 3.36
N SER A 203 3.01 7.16 4.00
CA SER A 203 2.82 7.04 5.43
C SER A 203 1.35 6.88 5.82
N VAL A 204 1.13 6.23 6.98
CA VAL A 204 -0.20 6.13 7.60
C VAL A 204 -0.70 7.52 8.02
N ALA A 205 0.19 8.42 8.44
CA ALA A 205 -0.20 9.78 8.81
C ALA A 205 -0.75 10.54 7.59
N GLY A 206 -0.08 10.44 6.44
CA GLY A 206 -0.51 11.00 5.17
C GLY A 206 -1.86 10.45 4.72
N TYR A 207 -2.08 9.13 4.85
CA TYR A 207 -3.39 8.53 4.61
C TYR A 207 -4.47 9.15 5.50
N LEU A 208 -4.22 9.20 6.82
CA LEU A 208 -5.22 9.67 7.78
C LEU A 208 -5.56 11.15 7.57
N GLU A 209 -4.57 11.98 7.24
CA GLU A 209 -4.77 13.38 6.88
C GLU A 209 -5.65 13.50 5.63
N TYR A 210 -5.29 12.78 4.57
CA TYR A 210 -6.01 12.78 3.31
C TYR A 210 -7.45 12.27 3.47
N ALA A 211 -7.66 11.16 4.18
CA ALA A 211 -8.98 10.58 4.39
C ALA A 211 -9.92 11.48 5.22
N ARG A 212 -9.36 12.30 6.12
CA ARG A 212 -10.13 13.27 6.91
C ARG A 212 -10.50 14.51 6.10
N TRP A 213 -9.52 15.09 5.41
CA TRP A 213 -9.63 16.46 4.89
C TRP A 213 -9.79 16.55 3.38
N GLY A 214 -9.36 15.53 2.61
CA GLY A 214 -9.49 15.46 1.15
C GLY A 214 -8.82 16.62 0.44
N LEU A 215 -7.49 16.72 0.59
CA LEU A 215 -6.66 17.76 -0.03
C LEU A 215 -6.87 17.85 -1.55
#